data_AF-A0A9D2VZ60-F1
#
_entry.id   AF-A0A9D2VZ60-F1
#
_cell.length_a   1.000
_cell.length_b   1.000
_cell.length_c   1.000
_cell.angle_alpha   90.00
_cell.angle_beta   90.00
_cell.angle_gamma   90.00
#
_symmetry.space_group_name_H-M   'P 1'
#
loop_
_entity.id
_entity.type
_entity.pdbx_description
1 polymer ?
#
loop_
_entity_poly.entity_id
_entity_poly.type
_entity_poly.pdbx_seq_one_letter_code
_entity_poly.pdbx_strand_id
1 'polypeptide(L)'
;MAILKHIASKNADYGEAQRYLMFQYNEDTMKPILDENGRLIPREEYYLDSINCDPFTFDMECKELNTQYRKNQTFDEIKSHHYILSFDPKDVEESGLTGERAQQLGLKYARKNFPGHQALVCTHTDGNNKSGNIHVHIVINSLRKHDVVRQDFMERPCDSHAGYKHHLTKDYLSYLKKDVMDLCQREQLHQVDLLSPAEKKITDREYHARRRGQKKLERLNQEMTVGGITPRKTKFETQKDFLRNAIDKASASARSLEEFQKQLSDNYHVTLKISHGRFSYLHPERRKYITGRSLGTQYEKETLQSVWEKNRTSFVVQSDLPPFVFIRSELRLVVDLQNCAKAQASSAYARKVRLSNLQQMAKTVAYIQEHGYDTEDDLKAAFSKAQAQTADMRKALRSTEKELREINEQIHYTGQYLANKSVYRQFLNSKNKKKFRQEHQTEITLYETARKVLKERSEDGKLPSMKLLKAEKEKLTARKNSQYETYQNLRGYEKELHTVQTNIATFLGKDRSRQNEQEKDNARS
;
A
#
# COMPACT_ATOMS: atom_id res chain seq x y z
N MET A 1 -3.92 -1.98 7.52
CA MET A 1 -4.53 -0.83 6.83
C MET A 1 -5.94 -0.71 7.37
N ALA A 2 -6.44 0.52 7.52
CA ALA A 2 -7.80 0.74 8.00
C ALA A 2 -8.86 0.05 7.10
N ILE A 3 -9.75 -0.76 7.69
CA ILE A 3 -10.85 -1.43 6.98
C ILE A 3 -12.18 -1.28 7.72
N LEU A 4 -13.29 -1.28 6.98
CA LEU A 4 -14.64 -1.33 7.53
C LEU A 4 -15.33 -2.62 7.11
N LYS A 5 -15.71 -3.45 8.09
CA LYS A 5 -16.53 -4.64 7.90
C LYS A 5 -17.94 -4.40 8.46
N HIS A 6 -18.94 -4.98 7.80
CA HIS A 6 -20.34 -4.96 8.24
C HIS A 6 -20.91 -6.37 8.29
N ILE A 7 -21.64 -6.66 9.37
CA ILE A 7 -22.38 -7.89 9.58
C ILE A 7 -23.79 -7.51 10.05
N ALA A 8 -24.81 -8.00 9.36
CA ALA A 8 -26.19 -7.93 9.82
C ALA A 8 -26.52 -9.18 10.65
N SER A 9 -27.04 -8.99 11.87
CA SER A 9 -27.41 -10.08 12.76
C SER A 9 -28.92 -10.25 12.83
N LYS A 10 -29.38 -11.49 12.68
CA LYS A 10 -30.77 -11.90 12.95
C LYS A 10 -30.95 -12.42 14.38
N ASN A 11 -29.87 -12.48 15.18
CA ASN A 11 -29.91 -13.03 16.53
C ASN A 11 -30.75 -12.12 17.44
N ALA A 12 -31.80 -12.69 18.05
CA ALA A 12 -32.68 -11.99 18.99
C ALA A 12 -32.04 -11.82 20.37
N ASP A 13 -30.98 -12.58 20.68
CA ASP A 13 -30.19 -12.37 21.87
C ASP A 13 -29.16 -11.25 21.64
N TYR A 14 -29.55 -10.03 22.00
CA TYR A 14 -28.67 -8.85 21.96
C TYR A 14 -27.51 -8.95 22.96
N GLY A 15 -27.63 -9.78 24.01
CA GLY A 15 -26.59 -10.00 25.01
C GLY A 15 -25.41 -10.81 24.46
N GLU A 16 -25.61 -11.59 23.39
CA GLU A 16 -24.49 -12.25 22.68
C GLU A 16 -23.47 -11.24 22.15
N ALA A 17 -23.93 -10.06 21.71
CA ALA A 17 -23.02 -9.02 21.25
C ALA A 17 -22.18 -8.45 22.39
N GLN A 18 -22.80 -8.15 23.55
CA GLN A 18 -22.07 -7.71 24.74
C GLN A 18 -21.07 -8.79 25.20
N ARG A 19 -21.49 -10.05 25.23
CA ARG A 19 -20.61 -11.16 25.63
C ARG A 19 -19.41 -11.29 24.70
N TYR A 20 -19.63 -11.24 23.39
CA TYR A 20 -18.57 -11.29 22.38
C TYR A 20 -17.52 -10.18 22.55
N LEU A 21 -17.96 -8.99 22.95
CA LEU A 21 -17.10 -7.83 23.16
C LEU A 21 -16.34 -7.90 24.48
N MET A 22 -16.97 -8.33 25.57
CA MET A 22 -16.38 -8.27 26.91
C MET A 22 -15.54 -9.50 27.29
N PHE A 23 -15.82 -10.67 26.71
CA PHE A 23 -15.20 -11.93 27.12
C PHE A 23 -14.35 -12.55 26.01
N GLN A 24 -13.45 -13.44 26.39
CA GLN A 24 -12.59 -14.19 25.47
C GLN A 24 -13.42 -15.22 24.68
N TYR A 25 -13.15 -15.31 23.38
CA TYR A 25 -13.84 -16.24 22.48
C TYR A 25 -12.83 -17.09 21.72
N ASN A 26 -13.19 -18.35 21.51
CA ASN A 26 -12.47 -19.25 20.62
C ASN A 26 -12.80 -18.88 19.17
N GLU A 27 -11.82 -18.32 18.45
CA GLU A 27 -12.01 -17.82 17.09
C GLU A 27 -12.40 -18.90 16.06
N ASP A 28 -12.07 -20.17 16.30
CA ASP A 28 -12.40 -21.27 15.39
C ASP A 28 -13.88 -21.69 15.54
N THR A 29 -14.42 -21.62 16.76
CA THR A 29 -15.76 -22.11 17.10
C THR A 29 -16.78 -21.00 17.34
N MET A 30 -16.32 -19.75 17.47
CA MET A 30 -17.11 -18.57 17.84
C MET A 30 -17.88 -18.75 19.16
N LYS A 31 -17.31 -19.53 20.09
CA LYS A 31 -17.87 -19.77 21.42
C LYS A 31 -17.01 -19.09 22.50
N PRO A 32 -17.59 -18.64 23.61
CA PRO A 32 -16.83 -18.08 24.72
C PRO A 32 -15.87 -19.13 25.31
N ILE A 33 -14.70 -18.69 25.73
CA ILE A 33 -13.74 -19.50 26.50
C ILE A 33 -14.15 -19.43 27.96
N LEU A 34 -14.23 -20.60 28.59
CA LEU A 34 -14.59 -20.75 29.99
C LEU A 34 -13.37 -21.13 30.81
N ASP A 35 -13.32 -20.65 32.05
CA ASP A 35 -12.33 -21.09 33.04
C ASP A 35 -12.61 -22.51 33.54
N GLU A 36 -11.74 -23.03 34.41
CA GLU A 36 -11.86 -24.37 35.01
C GLU A 36 -13.18 -24.56 35.79
N ASN A 37 -13.84 -23.46 36.19
CA ASN A 37 -15.11 -23.45 36.91
C ASN A 37 -16.32 -23.20 35.99
N GLY A 38 -16.13 -23.14 34.67
CA GLY A 38 -17.18 -22.88 33.69
C GLY A 38 -17.63 -21.43 33.60
N ARG A 39 -16.87 -20.47 34.13
CA ARG A 39 -17.18 -19.03 34.09
C ARG A 39 -16.56 -18.37 32.86
N LEU A 40 -17.23 -17.32 32.36
CA LEU A 40 -16.71 -16.51 31.25
C LEU A 40 -15.44 -15.77 31.68
N ILE A 41 -14.40 -15.81 30.85
CA ILE A 41 -13.14 -15.12 31.10
C ILE A 41 -13.18 -13.73 30.43
N PRO A 42 -13.05 -12.62 31.17
CA PRO A 42 -12.97 -11.29 30.58
C PRO A 42 -11.77 -11.13 29.64
N ARG A 43 -11.87 -10.24 28.66
CA ARG A 43 -10.72 -9.85 27.85
C ARG A 43 -9.68 -9.12 28.71
N GLU A 44 -8.41 -9.27 28.33
CA GLU A 44 -7.29 -8.63 29.04
C GLU A 44 -7.35 -7.11 28.94
N GLU A 45 -7.71 -6.58 27.77
CA GLU A 45 -7.84 -5.14 27.54
C GLU A 45 -8.99 -4.87 26.55
N TYR A 46 -9.95 -4.05 26.97
CA TYR A 46 -11.00 -3.54 26.10
C TYR A 46 -11.53 -2.20 26.64
N TYR A 47 -12.03 -1.36 25.73
CA TYR A 47 -12.64 -0.07 26.06
C TYR A 47 -14.09 -0.10 25.60
N LEU A 48 -15.04 0.06 26.52
CA LEU A 48 -16.47 -0.06 26.22
C LEU A 48 -17.20 1.22 26.57
N ASP A 49 -17.91 1.76 25.58
CA ASP A 49 -18.81 2.90 25.74
C ASP A 49 -20.09 2.65 24.93
N SER A 50 -21.07 3.52 25.11
CA SER A 50 -22.35 3.45 24.42
C SER A 50 -22.83 4.82 23.93
N ILE A 51 -23.85 4.79 23.08
CA ILE A 51 -24.57 5.98 22.59
C ILE A 51 -26.07 5.70 22.73
N ASN A 52 -26.80 6.63 23.33
CA ASN A 52 -28.26 6.58 23.55
C ASN A 52 -28.78 5.36 24.35
N CYS A 53 -27.90 4.69 25.11
CA CYS A 53 -28.19 3.56 26.00
C CYS A 53 -27.07 3.42 27.03
N ASP A 54 -27.27 2.63 28.07
CA ASP A 54 -26.22 2.18 28.97
C ASP A 54 -25.52 0.93 28.40
N PRO A 55 -24.18 0.81 28.49
CA PRO A 55 -23.44 -0.25 27.84
C PRO A 55 -23.71 -1.64 28.43
N PHE A 56 -24.10 -1.72 29.71
CA PHE A 56 -24.37 -2.98 30.40
C PHE A 56 -25.83 -3.41 30.27
N THR A 57 -26.76 -2.49 29.99
CA THR A 57 -28.18 -2.80 29.75
C THR A 57 -28.61 -2.66 28.29
N PHE A 58 -27.66 -2.58 27.36
CA PHE A 58 -27.94 -2.44 25.93
C PHE A 58 -28.93 -3.48 25.38
N ASP A 59 -28.80 -4.74 25.79
CA ASP A 59 -29.66 -5.81 25.30
C ASP A 59 -31.13 -5.63 25.74
N MET A 60 -31.34 -5.25 27.01
CA MET A 60 -32.65 -4.96 27.58
C MET A 60 -33.27 -3.73 26.91
N GLU A 61 -32.54 -2.61 26.85
CA GLU A 61 -33.06 -1.39 26.24
C GLU A 61 -33.38 -1.57 24.74
N CYS A 62 -32.61 -2.39 24.02
CA CYS A 62 -32.92 -2.72 22.63
C CYS A 62 -34.23 -3.52 22.53
N LYS A 63 -34.43 -4.53 23.39
CA LYS A 63 -35.65 -5.35 23.42
C LYS A 63 -36.87 -4.50 23.79
N GLU A 64 -36.73 -3.57 24.74
CA GLU A 64 -37.79 -2.65 25.14
C GLU A 64 -38.21 -1.73 23.99
N LEU A 65 -37.24 -1.08 23.32
CA LEU A 65 -37.52 -0.22 22.16
C LEU A 65 -38.19 -1.00 21.03
N ASN A 66 -37.70 -2.21 20.75
CA ASN A 66 -38.28 -3.07 19.72
C ASN A 66 -39.73 -3.44 20.04
N THR A 67 -40.03 -3.71 21.31
CA THR A 67 -41.38 -4.01 21.80
C THR A 67 -42.29 -2.80 21.66
N GLN A 68 -41.82 -1.62 22.06
CA GLN A 68 -42.55 -0.36 21.95
C GLN A 68 -43.01 -0.09 20.51
N TYR A 69 -42.12 -0.28 19.53
CA TYR A 69 -42.43 -0.04 18.11
C TYR A 69 -43.00 -1.27 17.38
N ARG A 70 -43.18 -2.42 18.07
CA ARG A 70 -43.65 -3.69 17.49
C ARG A 70 -42.83 -4.13 16.28
N LYS A 71 -41.50 -4.11 16.42
CA LYS A 71 -40.54 -4.49 15.36
C LYS A 71 -39.62 -5.60 15.87
N ASN A 72 -38.94 -6.28 14.95
CA ASN A 72 -37.93 -7.28 15.30
C ASN A 72 -38.50 -8.49 16.08
N GLN A 73 -39.73 -8.90 15.79
CA GLN A 73 -40.43 -10.00 16.47
C GLN A 73 -40.19 -11.36 15.81
N THR A 74 -39.83 -11.42 14.52
CA THR A 74 -39.67 -12.70 13.80
C THR A 74 -38.20 -13.07 13.60
N PHE A 75 -37.90 -14.35 13.45
CA PHE A 75 -36.53 -14.84 13.28
C PHE A 75 -35.80 -14.22 12.08
N ASP A 76 -36.52 -13.91 10.99
CA ASP A 76 -35.89 -13.42 9.76
C ASP A 76 -35.57 -11.92 9.74
N GLU A 77 -36.06 -11.16 10.70
CA GLU A 77 -35.79 -9.74 10.78
C GLU A 77 -34.38 -9.45 11.33
N ILE A 78 -33.67 -8.52 10.70
CA ILE A 78 -32.37 -8.03 11.19
C ILE A 78 -32.57 -7.27 12.50
N LYS A 79 -31.92 -7.75 13.55
CA LYS A 79 -32.00 -7.29 14.94
C LYS A 79 -30.97 -6.23 15.26
N SER A 80 -29.75 -6.42 14.79
CA SER A 80 -28.64 -5.49 15.00
C SER A 80 -27.71 -5.48 13.79
N HIS A 81 -26.91 -4.42 13.70
CA HIS A 81 -25.83 -4.32 12.74
C HIS A 81 -24.52 -4.15 13.48
N HIS A 82 -23.52 -4.93 13.10
CA HIS A 82 -22.19 -4.92 13.67
C HIS A 82 -21.21 -4.40 12.64
N TYR A 83 -20.63 -3.25 12.93
CA TYR A 83 -19.55 -2.66 12.17
C TYR A 83 -18.23 -2.90 12.89
N ILE A 84 -17.17 -3.20 12.14
CA ILE A 84 -15.83 -3.38 12.68
C ILE A 84 -14.90 -2.49 11.89
N LEU A 85 -14.34 -1.48 12.57
CA LEU A 85 -13.27 -0.63 12.06
C LEU A 85 -11.95 -1.22 12.55
N SER A 86 -11.12 -1.76 11.68
CA SER A 86 -9.80 -2.29 12.08
C SER A 86 -8.71 -1.41 11.51
N PHE A 87 -7.76 -0.97 12.32
CA PHE A 87 -6.63 -0.12 11.90
C PHE A 87 -5.41 -0.93 11.46
N ASP A 88 -4.40 -0.27 10.89
CA ASP A 88 -3.14 -0.94 10.58
C ASP A 88 -2.37 -1.23 11.88
N PRO A 89 -1.81 -2.44 12.08
CA PRO A 89 -0.95 -2.69 13.23
C PRO A 89 0.25 -1.72 13.30
N LYS A 90 0.72 -1.21 12.16
CA LYS A 90 1.77 -0.18 12.12
C LYS A 90 1.34 1.15 12.73
N ASP A 91 0.05 1.45 12.78
CA ASP A 91 -0.45 2.71 13.35
C ASP A 91 -0.11 2.84 14.85
N VAL A 92 0.10 1.71 15.54
CA VAL A 92 0.55 1.70 16.94
C VAL A 92 1.96 2.29 17.07
N GLU A 93 2.91 1.80 16.26
CA GLU A 93 4.32 2.20 16.34
C GLU A 93 4.63 3.48 15.55
N GLU A 94 4.03 3.64 14.36
CA GLU A 94 4.35 4.71 13.42
C GLU A 94 3.46 5.95 13.61
N SER A 95 2.20 5.77 14.05
CA SER A 95 1.22 6.87 14.21
C SER A 95 0.76 7.10 15.66
N GLY A 96 1.28 6.32 16.63
CA GLY A 96 0.95 6.43 18.05
C GLY A 96 -0.52 6.17 18.37
N LEU A 97 -1.17 5.26 17.65
CA LEU A 97 -2.56 4.88 17.90
C LEU A 97 -2.66 3.97 19.14
N THR A 98 -3.36 4.44 20.19
CA THR A 98 -3.66 3.66 21.39
C THR A 98 -5.10 3.15 21.39
N GLY A 99 -5.43 2.21 22.27
CA GLY A 99 -6.78 1.70 22.45
C GLY A 99 -7.79 2.80 22.82
N GLU A 100 -7.43 3.71 23.71
CA GLU A 100 -8.26 4.87 24.10
C GLU A 100 -8.49 5.81 22.92
N ARG A 101 -7.45 6.09 22.13
CA ARG A 101 -7.56 6.97 20.96
C ARG A 101 -8.46 6.33 19.91
N ALA A 102 -8.28 5.04 19.64
CA ALA A 102 -9.17 4.30 18.74
C ALA A 102 -10.62 4.29 19.22
N GLN A 103 -10.86 4.14 20.53
CA GLN A 103 -12.19 4.22 21.14
C GLN A 103 -12.85 5.57 20.90
N GLN A 104 -12.12 6.67 21.12
CA GLN A 104 -12.62 8.02 20.85
C GLN A 104 -12.97 8.23 19.38
N LEU A 105 -12.14 7.72 18.46
CA LEU A 105 -12.41 7.76 17.03
C LEU A 105 -13.65 6.95 16.66
N GLY A 106 -13.81 5.75 17.24
CA GLY A 106 -14.99 4.91 17.05
C GLY A 106 -16.27 5.56 17.54
N LEU A 107 -16.24 6.20 18.71
CA LEU A 107 -17.39 6.96 19.24
C LEU A 107 -17.76 8.14 18.36
N LYS A 108 -16.77 8.92 17.92
CA LYS A 108 -17.00 10.05 17.00
C LYS A 108 -17.59 9.58 15.68
N TYR A 109 -17.05 8.49 15.14
CA TYR A 109 -17.55 7.85 13.92
C TYR A 109 -18.98 7.35 14.11
N ALA A 110 -19.28 6.66 15.21
CA ALA A 110 -20.61 6.13 15.50
C ALA A 110 -21.66 7.25 15.68
N ARG A 111 -21.34 8.31 16.42
CA ARG A 111 -22.25 9.47 16.61
C ARG A 111 -22.59 10.16 15.29
N LYS A 112 -21.58 10.33 14.42
CA LYS A 112 -21.77 10.96 13.09
C LYS A 112 -22.61 10.08 12.17
N ASN A 113 -22.27 8.80 12.08
CA ASN A 113 -22.81 7.92 11.05
C ASN A 113 -24.09 7.20 11.45
N PHE A 114 -24.34 6.96 12.74
CA PHE A 114 -25.52 6.23 13.21
C PHE A 114 -26.39 7.06 14.16
N PRO A 115 -26.75 8.32 13.83
CA PRO A 115 -27.16 9.33 14.81
C PRO A 115 -28.23 8.86 15.81
N GLY A 116 -29.53 8.80 15.56
CA GLY A 116 -30.50 8.41 16.62
C GLY A 116 -30.48 6.95 17.11
N HIS A 117 -29.47 6.12 16.82
CA HIS A 117 -29.45 4.70 17.20
C HIS A 117 -28.91 4.47 18.62
N GLN A 118 -29.38 3.40 19.26
CA GLN A 118 -28.66 2.79 20.37
C GLN A 118 -27.44 2.08 19.81
N ALA A 119 -26.25 2.38 20.35
CA ALA A 119 -25.01 1.80 19.88
C ALA A 119 -24.11 1.40 21.05
N LEU A 120 -23.51 0.21 20.97
CA LEU A 120 -22.31 -0.16 21.72
C LEU A 120 -21.08 0.12 20.87
N VAL A 121 -20.07 0.74 21.47
CA VAL A 121 -18.77 0.98 20.85
C VAL A 121 -17.70 0.36 21.75
N CYS A 122 -17.03 -0.67 21.23
CA CYS A 122 -16.01 -1.41 21.99
C CYS A 122 -14.71 -1.50 21.20
N THR A 123 -13.60 -1.08 21.80
CA THR A 123 -12.27 -1.20 21.20
C THR A 123 -11.51 -2.36 21.83
N HIS A 124 -10.89 -3.15 20.96
CA HIS A 124 -10.01 -4.25 21.29
C HIS A 124 -8.60 -3.92 20.77
N THR A 125 -7.59 -4.05 21.63
CA THR A 125 -6.17 -3.90 21.27
C THR A 125 -5.55 -5.24 20.86
N ASP A 126 -6.21 -6.34 21.25
CA ASP A 126 -5.91 -7.71 20.85
C ASP A 126 -6.50 -7.99 19.46
N GLY A 127 -5.80 -7.58 18.39
CA GLY A 127 -6.16 -8.02 17.04
C GLY A 127 -6.28 -9.55 16.98
N ASN A 128 -7.29 -10.08 16.28
CA ASN A 128 -7.51 -11.54 16.12
C ASN A 128 -6.17 -12.30 15.99
N ASN A 129 -5.96 -13.32 16.81
CA ASN A 129 -4.75 -14.16 16.88
C ASN A 129 -3.45 -13.44 17.26
N LYS A 130 -3.50 -12.45 18.15
CA LYS A 130 -2.29 -11.67 18.53
C LYS A 130 -1.69 -10.91 17.35
N SER A 131 -2.52 -10.53 16.37
CA SER A 131 -2.05 -9.72 15.24
C SER A 131 -1.66 -8.30 15.65
N GLY A 132 -2.04 -7.87 16.86
CA GLY A 132 -1.75 -6.52 17.37
C GLY A 132 -2.60 -5.43 16.74
N ASN A 133 -3.56 -5.78 15.89
CA ASN A 133 -4.42 -4.81 15.22
C ASN A 133 -5.47 -4.27 16.19
N ILE A 134 -5.37 -2.98 16.50
CA ILE A 134 -6.45 -2.26 17.21
C ILE A 134 -7.68 -2.21 16.31
N HIS A 135 -8.83 -2.58 16.85
CA HIS A 135 -10.09 -2.53 16.13
C HIS A 135 -11.26 -2.13 17.01
N VAL A 136 -12.20 -1.40 16.42
CA VAL A 136 -13.38 -0.85 17.08
C VAL A 136 -14.62 -1.51 16.53
N HIS A 137 -15.35 -2.18 17.42
CA HIS A 137 -16.66 -2.74 17.17
C HIS A 137 -17.73 -1.69 17.46
N ILE A 138 -18.63 -1.47 16.50
CA ILE A 138 -19.82 -0.63 16.68
C ILE A 138 -21.03 -1.51 16.42
N VAL A 139 -21.78 -1.84 17.47
CA VAL A 139 -23.01 -2.63 17.38
C VAL A 139 -24.19 -1.71 17.58
N ILE A 140 -25.02 -1.54 16.55
CA ILE A 140 -26.22 -0.72 16.64
C ILE A 140 -27.47 -1.59 16.68
N ASN A 141 -28.49 -1.14 17.43
CA ASN A 141 -29.83 -1.67 17.25
C ASN A 141 -30.27 -1.38 15.81
N SER A 142 -30.91 -2.35 15.17
CA SER A 142 -31.52 -2.18 13.86
C SER A 142 -32.54 -1.04 13.87
N LEU A 143 -33.17 -0.73 15.01
CA LEU A 143 -34.08 0.39 15.18
C LEU A 143 -33.41 1.68 15.63
N ARG A 144 -33.90 2.80 15.09
CA ARG A 144 -33.55 4.15 15.55
C ARG A 144 -34.41 4.53 16.77
N LYS A 145 -33.78 4.98 17.85
CA LYS A 145 -34.43 5.41 19.10
C LYS A 145 -34.98 6.83 19.03
N HIS A 146 -34.26 7.75 18.39
CA HIS A 146 -34.62 9.17 18.32
C HIS A 146 -34.76 9.68 16.88
N ASP A 147 -35.70 10.60 16.64
CA ASP A 147 -35.73 11.39 15.43
C ASP A 147 -34.46 12.25 15.33
N VAL A 148 -33.94 12.42 14.12
CA VAL A 148 -32.72 13.19 13.89
C VAL A 148 -32.84 14.07 12.66
N VAL A 149 -32.01 15.11 12.61
CA VAL A 149 -31.90 15.94 11.41
C VAL A 149 -31.42 15.07 10.26
N ARG A 150 -32.19 15.05 9.17
CA ARG A 150 -31.86 14.27 7.98
C ARG A 150 -30.51 14.68 7.42
N GLN A 151 -29.65 13.69 7.17
CA GLN A 151 -28.32 13.88 6.59
C GLN A 151 -28.30 13.48 5.12
N ASP A 152 -27.31 13.95 4.36
CA ASP A 152 -27.22 13.70 2.92
C ASP A 152 -27.11 12.21 2.54
N PHE A 153 -26.52 11.40 3.43
CA PHE A 153 -26.40 9.95 3.23
C PHE A 153 -27.69 9.17 3.54
N MET A 154 -28.73 9.83 4.07
CA MET A 154 -30.02 9.22 4.38
C MET A 154 -30.93 9.22 3.15
N GLU A 155 -31.00 8.07 2.48
CA GLU A 155 -31.66 7.91 1.19
C GLU A 155 -33.18 7.99 1.28
N ARG A 156 -33.78 7.46 2.34
CA ARG A 156 -35.25 7.39 2.49
C ARG A 156 -35.75 8.45 3.47
N PRO A 157 -36.96 9.02 3.27
CA PRO A 157 -37.56 9.94 4.22
C PRO A 157 -37.68 9.38 5.64
N CYS A 158 -37.91 8.07 5.77
CA CYS A 158 -38.03 7.41 7.07
C CYS A 158 -36.68 7.17 7.77
N ASP A 159 -35.54 7.27 7.08
CA ASP A 159 -34.24 6.93 7.67
C ASP A 159 -33.83 7.87 8.80
N SER A 160 -34.42 9.07 8.89
CA SER A 160 -34.20 10.04 9.95
C SER A 160 -35.19 9.94 11.13
N HIS A 161 -36.18 9.03 11.07
CA HIS A 161 -37.27 8.96 12.05
C HIS A 161 -37.11 7.81 13.05
N ALA A 162 -37.54 8.02 14.29
CA ALA A 162 -37.58 7.01 15.34
C ALA A 162 -38.51 5.84 14.97
N GLY A 163 -38.18 4.63 15.42
CA GLY A 163 -38.98 3.43 15.16
C GLY A 163 -38.81 2.81 13.76
N TYR A 164 -38.01 3.43 12.89
CA TYR A 164 -37.63 2.86 11.60
C TYR A 164 -36.30 2.10 11.66
N LYS A 165 -36.17 1.12 10.76
CA LYS A 165 -34.98 0.26 10.70
C LYS A 165 -33.83 0.95 9.98
N HIS A 166 -32.62 0.56 10.34
CA HIS A 166 -31.39 0.92 9.65
C HIS A 166 -31.33 0.19 8.30
N HIS A 167 -31.32 0.96 7.23
CA HIS A 167 -31.27 0.42 5.87
C HIS A 167 -29.87 0.63 5.28
N LEU A 168 -28.99 -0.37 5.38
CA LEU A 168 -27.68 -0.29 4.74
C LEU A 168 -27.77 -0.66 3.26
N THR A 169 -27.79 0.36 2.40
CA THR A 169 -27.68 0.25 0.95
C THR A 169 -26.21 0.24 0.51
N LYS A 170 -25.96 0.10 -0.80
CA LYS A 170 -24.59 0.18 -1.35
C LYS A 170 -24.02 1.58 -1.28
N ASP A 171 -24.83 2.60 -1.52
CA ASP A 171 -24.39 4.00 -1.53
C ASP A 171 -24.10 4.45 -0.11
N TYR A 172 -24.96 4.11 0.85
CA TYR A 172 -24.68 4.34 2.27
C TYR A 172 -23.43 3.58 2.74
N LEU A 173 -23.24 2.30 2.38
CA LEU A 173 -21.99 1.61 2.71
C LEU A 173 -20.75 2.28 2.08
N SER A 174 -20.88 2.83 0.88
CA SER A 174 -19.80 3.57 0.21
C SER A 174 -19.50 4.89 0.92
N TYR A 175 -20.53 5.59 1.39
CA TYR A 175 -20.38 6.75 2.27
C TYR A 175 -19.65 6.40 3.57
N LEU A 176 -20.05 5.35 4.27
CA LEU A 176 -19.39 4.89 5.50
C LEU A 176 -17.90 4.59 5.26
N LYS A 177 -17.59 3.87 4.18
CA LYS A 177 -16.21 3.58 3.78
C LYS A 177 -15.41 4.86 3.49
N LYS A 178 -16.03 5.83 2.80
CA LYS A 178 -15.40 7.13 2.54
C LYS A 178 -15.13 7.88 3.84
N ASP A 179 -16.06 7.88 4.77
CA ASP A 179 -15.88 8.55 6.06
C ASP A 179 -14.75 7.91 6.90
N VAL A 180 -14.57 6.58 6.80
CA VAL A 180 -13.40 5.91 7.40
C VAL A 180 -12.10 6.38 6.76
N MET A 181 -12.03 6.51 5.43
CA MET A 181 -10.85 7.05 4.75
C MET A 181 -10.57 8.51 5.16
N ASP A 182 -11.60 9.37 5.16
CA ASP A 182 -11.49 10.76 5.58
C ASP A 182 -11.05 10.87 7.05
N LEU A 183 -11.53 9.97 7.92
CA LEU A 183 -11.09 9.85 9.31
C LEU A 183 -9.60 9.46 9.38
N CYS A 184 -9.17 8.43 8.66
CA CYS A 184 -7.78 7.99 8.68
C CYS A 184 -6.84 9.07 8.13
N GLN A 185 -7.22 9.75 7.05
CA GLN A 185 -6.44 10.84 6.48
C GLN A 185 -6.29 12.01 7.48
N ARG A 186 -7.37 12.41 8.16
CA ARG A 186 -7.33 13.48 9.16
C ARG A 186 -6.45 13.12 10.35
N GLU A 187 -6.51 11.86 10.78
CA GLU A 187 -5.77 11.37 11.95
C GLU A 187 -4.35 10.88 11.63
N GLN A 188 -3.92 10.97 10.37
CA GLN A 188 -2.62 10.51 9.87
C GLN A 188 -2.38 9.00 10.11
N LEU A 189 -3.43 8.20 9.87
CA LEU A 189 -3.41 6.74 9.99
C LEU A 189 -3.28 6.08 8.61
N HIS A 190 -2.73 4.87 8.59
CA HIS A 190 -2.57 4.08 7.39
C HIS A 190 -3.93 3.65 6.82
N GLN A 191 -4.16 4.03 5.57
CA GLN A 191 -5.41 3.72 4.87
C GLN A 191 -5.17 2.97 3.56
N VAL A 192 -6.19 2.23 3.16
CA VAL A 192 -6.33 1.63 1.83
C VAL A 192 -7.56 2.21 1.16
N ASP A 193 -7.58 2.24 -0.16
CA ASP A 193 -8.81 2.56 -0.90
C ASP A 193 -9.89 1.49 -0.62
N LEU A 194 -10.95 1.89 0.08
CA LEU A 194 -12.08 1.03 0.43
C LEU A 194 -13.19 1.01 -0.62
N LEU A 195 -13.15 1.93 -1.59
CA LEU A 195 -14.16 2.09 -2.63
C LEU A 195 -13.81 1.28 -3.88
N SER A 196 -12.53 1.27 -4.26
CA SER A 196 -12.08 0.47 -5.40
C SER A 196 -12.12 -1.03 -5.09
N PRO A 197 -12.41 -1.88 -6.09
CA PRO A 197 -12.32 -3.32 -5.89
C PRO A 197 -10.88 -3.74 -5.62
N ALA A 198 -10.68 -4.65 -4.66
CA ALA A 198 -9.36 -5.10 -4.24
C ALA A 198 -8.55 -5.72 -5.40
N GLU A 199 -7.29 -5.30 -5.50
CA GLU A 199 -6.29 -5.84 -6.42
C GLU A 199 -6.16 -7.36 -6.33
N LYS A 200 -5.95 -7.86 -5.11
CA LYS A 200 -6.04 -9.27 -4.76
C LYS A 200 -7.20 -9.46 -3.77
N LYS A 201 -8.27 -10.09 -4.24
CA LYS A 201 -9.49 -10.28 -3.46
C LYS A 201 -9.46 -11.63 -2.73
N ILE A 202 -9.25 -11.60 -1.42
CA ILE A 202 -9.38 -12.77 -0.54
C ILE A 202 -10.67 -12.59 0.29
N THR A 203 -11.56 -13.57 0.27
CA THR A 203 -12.79 -13.52 1.08
C THR A 203 -12.57 -14.14 2.46
N ASP A 204 -13.37 -13.76 3.46
CA ASP A 204 -13.30 -14.37 4.81
C ASP A 204 -13.39 -15.90 4.74
N ARG A 205 -14.31 -16.43 3.93
CA ARG A 205 -14.43 -17.88 3.72
C ARG A 205 -13.14 -18.51 3.22
N GLU A 206 -12.44 -17.83 2.32
CA GLU A 206 -11.17 -18.29 1.75
C GLU A 206 -10.04 -18.19 2.77
N TYR A 207 -9.95 -17.08 3.50
CA TYR A 207 -9.02 -16.89 4.60
C TYR A 207 -9.14 -18.02 5.65
N HIS A 208 -10.36 -18.30 6.11
CA HIS A 208 -10.59 -19.39 7.08
C HIS A 208 -10.36 -20.78 6.46
N ALA A 209 -10.70 -20.99 5.19
CA ALA A 209 -10.41 -22.25 4.51
C ALA A 209 -8.91 -22.52 4.41
N ARG A 210 -8.12 -21.49 4.08
CA ARG A 210 -6.65 -21.56 4.06
C ARG A 210 -6.10 -21.94 5.44
N ARG A 211 -6.60 -21.31 6.51
CA ARG A 211 -6.15 -21.60 7.88
C ARG A 211 -6.50 -23.01 8.34
N ARG A 212 -7.76 -23.45 8.15
CA ARG A 212 -8.16 -24.82 8.49
C ARG A 212 -7.36 -25.85 7.69
N GLY A 213 -7.12 -25.58 6.40
CA GLY A 213 -6.29 -26.42 5.55
C GLY A 213 -4.85 -26.50 6.04
N GLN A 214 -4.26 -25.35 6.41
CA GLN A 214 -2.91 -25.26 6.96
C GLN A 214 -2.78 -26.05 8.28
N LYS A 215 -3.70 -25.87 9.23
CA LYS A 215 -3.71 -26.60 10.50
C LYS A 215 -3.80 -28.12 10.29
N LYS A 216 -4.62 -28.57 9.33
CA LYS A 216 -4.71 -29.98 8.95
C LYS A 216 -3.42 -30.49 8.31
N LEU A 217 -2.81 -29.71 7.43
CA LEU A 217 -1.55 -30.04 6.78
C LEU A 217 -0.41 -30.13 7.81
N GLU A 218 -0.33 -29.21 8.76
CA GLU A 218 0.66 -29.21 9.84
C GLU A 218 0.53 -30.45 10.71
N ARG A 219 -0.69 -30.86 11.07
CA ARG A 219 -0.92 -32.11 11.81
C ARG A 219 -0.40 -33.33 11.05
N LEU A 220 -0.72 -33.44 9.76
CA LEU A 220 -0.22 -34.51 8.91
C LEU A 220 1.32 -34.47 8.76
N ASN A 221 1.89 -33.26 8.65
CA ASN A 221 3.33 -33.07 8.56
C ASN A 221 4.05 -33.46 9.86
N GLN A 222 3.45 -33.17 11.02
CA GLN A 222 3.96 -33.63 12.31
C GLN A 222 3.94 -35.15 12.41
N GLU A 223 2.84 -35.80 12.00
CA GLU A 223 2.73 -37.26 11.95
C GLU A 223 3.79 -37.88 11.01
N MET A 224 3.97 -37.33 9.80
CA MET A 224 5.02 -37.78 8.88
C MET A 224 6.42 -37.61 9.47
N THR A 225 6.69 -36.48 10.14
CA THR A 225 8.00 -36.20 10.76
C THR A 225 8.28 -37.17 11.91
N VAL A 226 7.28 -37.48 12.75
CA VAL A 226 7.39 -38.52 13.79
C VAL A 226 7.69 -39.89 13.19
N GLY A 227 7.11 -40.18 12.01
CA GLY A 227 7.40 -41.37 11.23
C GLY A 227 8.72 -41.34 10.45
N GLY A 228 9.58 -40.32 10.64
CA GLY A 228 10.88 -40.19 9.96
C GLY A 228 10.80 -39.77 8.48
N ILE A 229 9.64 -39.31 8.01
CA ILE A 229 9.40 -38.90 6.61
C ILE A 229 9.38 -37.37 6.53
N THR A 230 10.26 -36.80 5.70
CA THR A 230 10.28 -35.34 5.46
C THR A 230 9.09 -34.89 4.60
N PRO A 231 8.23 -33.98 5.09
CA PRO A 231 7.08 -33.51 4.32
C PRO A 231 7.47 -32.72 3.06
N ARG A 232 6.90 -33.10 1.89
CA ARG A 232 7.12 -32.37 0.63
C ARG A 232 6.38 -31.03 0.53
N LYS A 233 5.24 -30.90 1.21
CA LYS A 233 4.40 -29.69 1.19
C LYS A 233 4.24 -29.17 2.61
N THR A 234 4.75 -27.99 2.89
CA THR A 234 4.65 -27.32 4.21
C THR A 234 3.60 -26.22 4.24
N LYS A 235 3.20 -25.72 3.07
CA LYS A 235 2.22 -24.65 2.93
C LYS A 235 0.98 -25.15 2.19
N PHE A 236 -0.17 -24.91 2.79
CA PHE A 236 -1.48 -25.16 2.20
C PHE A 236 -1.86 -24.00 1.29
N GLU A 237 -2.22 -24.31 0.06
CA GLU A 237 -2.72 -23.33 -0.91
C GLU A 237 -4.16 -23.67 -1.28
N THR A 238 -5.05 -22.68 -1.24
CA THR A 238 -6.39 -22.87 -1.78
C THR A 238 -6.34 -22.89 -3.31
N GLN A 239 -7.35 -23.47 -3.96
CA GLN A 239 -7.45 -23.43 -5.44
C GLN A 239 -7.37 -22.01 -6.01
N LYS A 240 -7.87 -21.02 -5.28
CA LYS A 240 -7.78 -19.61 -5.69
C LYS A 240 -6.39 -19.04 -5.47
N ASP A 241 -5.72 -19.38 -4.37
CA ASP A 241 -4.32 -18.99 -4.14
C ASP A 241 -3.41 -19.55 -5.23
N PHE A 242 -3.58 -20.82 -5.60
CA PHE A 242 -2.87 -21.44 -6.71
C PHE A 242 -3.08 -20.66 -8.02
N LEU A 243 -4.33 -20.34 -8.36
CA LEU A 243 -4.63 -19.55 -9.57
C LEU A 243 -3.97 -18.17 -9.53
N ARG A 244 -4.04 -17.45 -8.40
CA ARG A 244 -3.39 -16.15 -8.26
C ARG A 244 -1.89 -16.25 -8.49
N ASN A 245 -1.23 -17.22 -7.86
CA ASN A 245 0.20 -17.46 -8.01
C ASN A 245 0.58 -17.84 -9.46
N ALA A 246 -0.18 -18.72 -10.10
CA ALA A 246 0.03 -19.14 -11.47
C ALA A 246 -0.13 -17.96 -12.45
N ILE A 247 -1.17 -17.15 -12.27
CA ILE A 247 -1.42 -15.97 -13.11
C ILE A 247 -0.35 -14.90 -12.89
N ASP A 248 0.02 -14.60 -11.64
CA ASP A 248 1.07 -13.62 -11.32
C ASP A 248 2.37 -14.02 -12.05
N LYS A 249 2.80 -15.28 -11.92
CA LYS A 249 4.01 -15.79 -12.57
C LYS A 249 3.94 -15.82 -14.10
N ALA A 250 2.82 -16.27 -14.69
CA ALA A 250 2.65 -16.28 -16.14
C ALA A 250 2.56 -14.85 -16.72
N SER A 251 1.89 -13.94 -16.02
CA SER A 251 1.73 -12.56 -16.48
C SER A 251 3.03 -11.76 -16.43
N ALA A 252 3.96 -12.10 -15.53
CA ALA A 252 5.24 -11.40 -15.37
C ALA A 252 6.12 -11.45 -16.63
N SER A 253 6.12 -12.58 -17.35
CA SER A 253 6.90 -12.76 -18.59
C SER A 253 6.09 -12.60 -19.87
N ALA A 254 4.77 -12.81 -19.83
CA ALA A 254 3.96 -12.79 -21.03
C ALA A 254 3.89 -11.39 -21.67
N ARG A 255 3.98 -11.36 -23.00
CA ARG A 255 3.87 -10.15 -23.84
C ARG A 255 2.62 -10.14 -24.72
N SER A 256 1.89 -11.26 -24.77
CA SER A 256 0.63 -11.37 -25.49
C SER A 256 -0.33 -12.33 -24.77
N LEU A 257 -1.59 -12.32 -25.21
CA LEU A 257 -2.62 -13.22 -24.70
C LEU A 257 -2.27 -14.69 -24.97
N GLU A 258 -1.76 -14.98 -26.17
CA GLU A 258 -1.41 -16.33 -26.62
C GLU A 258 -0.26 -16.89 -25.79
N GLU A 259 0.77 -16.06 -25.55
CA GLU A 259 1.90 -16.43 -24.71
C GLU A 259 1.46 -16.68 -23.27
N PHE A 260 0.61 -15.81 -22.73
CA PHE A 260 0.03 -15.98 -21.40
C PHE A 260 -0.78 -17.28 -21.27
N GLN A 261 -1.65 -17.57 -22.26
CA GLN A 261 -2.42 -18.81 -22.29
C GLN A 261 -1.52 -20.05 -22.33
N LYS A 262 -0.48 -20.01 -23.17
CA LYS A 262 0.49 -21.10 -23.27
C LYS A 262 1.24 -21.30 -21.95
N GLN A 263 1.73 -20.23 -21.33
CA GLN A 263 2.42 -20.32 -20.04
C GLN A 263 1.52 -20.86 -18.91
N LEU A 264 0.23 -20.50 -18.89
CA LEU A 264 -0.74 -21.06 -17.94
C LEU A 264 -1.01 -22.55 -18.18
N SER A 265 -1.16 -22.95 -19.44
CA SER A 265 -1.35 -24.34 -19.87
C SER A 265 -0.16 -25.22 -19.50
N ASP A 266 1.03 -24.81 -19.93
CA ASP A 266 2.21 -25.67 -19.96
C ASP A 266 2.83 -25.81 -18.56
N ASN A 267 2.88 -24.70 -17.79
CA ASN A 267 3.54 -24.68 -16.49
C ASN A 267 2.61 -25.00 -15.32
N TYR A 268 1.31 -24.74 -15.47
CA TYR A 268 0.34 -24.81 -14.36
C TYR A 268 -0.90 -25.64 -14.67
N HIS A 269 -1.07 -26.11 -15.90
CA HIS A 269 -2.27 -26.84 -16.35
C HIS A 269 -3.57 -26.06 -16.08
N VAL A 270 -3.50 -24.73 -16.20
CA VAL A 270 -4.64 -23.83 -16.02
C VAL A 270 -5.21 -23.45 -17.38
N THR A 271 -6.51 -23.69 -17.58
CA THR A 271 -7.19 -23.29 -18.82
C THR A 271 -7.82 -21.90 -18.68
N LEU A 272 -7.50 -20.98 -19.59
CA LEU A 272 -8.15 -19.67 -19.69
C LEU A 272 -9.37 -19.75 -20.62
N LYS A 273 -10.51 -19.28 -20.15
CA LYS A 273 -11.72 -19.03 -20.93
C LYS A 273 -12.01 -17.53 -21.00
N ILE A 274 -12.25 -17.04 -22.21
CA ILE A 274 -12.70 -15.68 -22.47
C ILE A 274 -14.17 -15.74 -22.85
N SER A 275 -15.03 -15.07 -22.09
CA SER A 275 -16.48 -15.03 -22.39
C SER A 275 -17.01 -13.65 -22.06
N HIS A 276 -17.75 -13.03 -23.00
CA HIS A 276 -18.30 -11.68 -22.86
C HIS A 276 -17.24 -10.65 -22.40
N GLY A 277 -16.02 -10.75 -22.95
CA GLY A 277 -14.89 -9.88 -22.59
C GLY A 277 -14.21 -10.19 -21.26
N ARG A 278 -14.64 -11.21 -20.51
CA ARG A 278 -14.12 -11.51 -19.16
C ARG A 278 -13.25 -12.74 -19.14
N PHE A 279 -12.18 -12.69 -18.35
CA PHE A 279 -11.30 -13.83 -18.11
C PHE A 279 -11.82 -14.71 -16.99
N SER A 280 -11.80 -16.02 -17.23
CA SER A 280 -12.11 -17.06 -16.24
C SER A 280 -11.11 -18.20 -16.34
N TYR A 281 -10.68 -18.74 -15.21
CA TYR A 281 -9.58 -19.70 -15.11
C TYR A 281 -10.10 -21.02 -14.56
N LEU A 282 -9.69 -22.13 -15.18
CA LEU A 282 -9.98 -23.48 -14.71
C LEU A 282 -8.76 -24.02 -13.96
N HIS A 283 -8.93 -24.28 -12.67
CA HIS A 283 -7.93 -24.98 -11.87
C HIS A 283 -7.91 -26.47 -12.29
N PRO A 284 -6.75 -27.14 -12.36
CA PRO A 284 -6.65 -28.54 -12.82
C PRO A 284 -7.54 -29.52 -12.06
N GLU A 285 -7.66 -29.34 -10.74
CA GLU A 285 -8.51 -30.15 -9.86
C GLU A 285 -9.98 -29.67 -9.76
N ARG A 286 -10.47 -28.84 -10.69
CA ARG A 286 -11.80 -28.22 -10.61
C ARG A 286 -12.59 -28.38 -11.90
N ARG A 287 -13.90 -28.66 -11.78
CA ARG A 287 -14.82 -28.79 -12.93
C ARG A 287 -15.37 -27.46 -13.46
N LYS A 288 -15.42 -26.42 -12.62
CA LYS A 288 -16.02 -25.11 -12.94
C LYS A 288 -14.99 -24.00 -12.93
N TYR A 289 -15.05 -23.11 -13.91
CA TYR A 289 -14.19 -21.93 -13.99
C TYR A 289 -14.38 -20.97 -12.81
N ILE A 290 -13.30 -20.25 -12.47
CA ILE A 290 -13.27 -19.17 -11.47
C ILE A 290 -13.01 -17.86 -12.23
N THR A 291 -13.86 -16.86 -12.03
CA THR A 291 -13.76 -15.59 -12.77
C THR A 291 -12.62 -14.72 -12.22
N GLY A 292 -11.95 -13.93 -13.08
CA GLY A 292 -10.90 -12.98 -12.67
C GLY A 292 -11.36 -12.03 -11.56
N ARG A 293 -12.57 -11.47 -11.69
CA ARG A 293 -13.22 -10.64 -10.66
C ARG A 293 -13.30 -11.29 -9.27
N SER A 294 -13.39 -12.62 -9.20
CA SER A 294 -13.45 -13.34 -7.93
C SER A 294 -12.08 -13.57 -7.28
N LEU A 295 -11.01 -13.37 -8.05
CA LEU A 295 -9.60 -13.41 -7.63
C LEU A 295 -9.07 -12.01 -7.29
N GLY A 296 -9.59 -10.96 -7.94
CA GLY A 296 -9.19 -9.56 -7.76
C GLY A 296 -9.00 -8.83 -9.09
N THR A 297 -8.88 -7.50 -9.07
CA THR A 297 -8.78 -6.69 -10.31
C THR A 297 -7.50 -6.97 -11.09
N GLN A 298 -6.41 -7.35 -10.42
CA GLN A 298 -5.15 -7.75 -11.07
C GLN A 298 -5.30 -8.94 -12.02
N TYR A 299 -6.35 -9.75 -11.84
CA TYR A 299 -6.62 -10.96 -12.61
C TYR A 299 -7.69 -10.76 -13.69
N GLU A 300 -8.16 -9.53 -13.87
CA GLU A 300 -9.09 -9.15 -14.93
C GLU A 300 -8.34 -8.83 -16.24
N LYS A 301 -9.08 -8.84 -17.35
CA LYS A 301 -8.51 -8.77 -18.69
C LYS A 301 -7.74 -7.48 -18.90
N GLU A 302 -8.33 -6.35 -18.53
CA GLU A 302 -7.82 -5.01 -18.78
C GLU A 302 -6.49 -4.78 -18.04
N THR A 303 -6.40 -5.23 -16.78
CA THR A 303 -5.17 -5.12 -16.00
C THR A 303 -4.07 -6.01 -16.56
N LEU A 304 -4.37 -7.27 -16.92
CA LEU A 304 -3.39 -8.16 -17.52
C LEU A 304 -2.91 -7.68 -18.89
N GLN A 305 -3.79 -7.12 -19.72
CA GLN A 305 -3.42 -6.48 -20.98
C GLN A 305 -2.44 -5.32 -20.76
N SER A 306 -2.68 -4.49 -19.73
CA SER A 306 -1.76 -3.40 -19.39
C SER A 306 -0.37 -3.91 -18.93
N VAL A 307 -0.32 -5.05 -18.24
CA VAL A 307 0.94 -5.70 -17.83
C VAL A 307 1.70 -6.18 -19.07
N TRP A 308 1.03 -6.82 -20.02
CA TRP A 308 1.69 -7.29 -21.24
C TRP A 308 2.20 -6.14 -22.10
N GLU A 309 1.46 -5.03 -22.19
CA GLU A 309 1.93 -3.84 -22.90
C GLU A 309 3.15 -3.21 -22.22
N LYS A 310 3.19 -3.20 -20.88
CA LYS A 310 4.39 -2.84 -20.12
C LYS A 310 5.55 -3.79 -20.38
N ASN A 311 5.32 -5.10 -20.45
CA ASN A 311 6.37 -6.07 -20.77
C ASN A 311 6.91 -5.92 -22.19
N ARG A 312 6.05 -5.54 -23.15
CA ARG A 312 6.44 -5.18 -24.53
C ARG A 312 7.30 -3.93 -24.55
N THR A 313 6.86 -2.87 -23.88
CA THR A 313 7.55 -1.58 -23.87
C THR A 313 8.84 -1.61 -23.04
N SER A 314 8.89 -2.35 -21.93
CA SER A 314 10.11 -2.54 -21.14
C SER A 314 11.20 -3.31 -21.90
N PHE A 315 10.82 -4.15 -22.87
CA PHE A 315 11.77 -4.79 -23.79
C PHE A 315 12.25 -3.85 -24.91
N VAL A 316 11.41 -2.91 -25.36
CA VAL A 316 11.76 -1.89 -26.37
C VAL A 316 12.55 -0.72 -25.75
N VAL A 317 12.43 -0.50 -24.44
CA VAL A 317 13.26 0.41 -23.66
C VAL A 317 14.35 -0.39 -22.96
N GLN A 318 15.13 -1.16 -23.73
CA GLN A 318 16.52 -1.40 -23.33
C GLN A 318 17.22 -0.05 -23.40
N SER A 319 17.38 0.60 -22.25
CA SER A 319 18.50 1.52 -22.09
C SER A 319 19.78 0.75 -22.45
N ASP A 320 20.69 1.37 -23.20
CA ASP A 320 21.99 0.79 -23.59
C ASP A 320 22.92 0.44 -22.40
N LEU A 321 22.40 0.48 -21.17
CA LEU A 321 23.08 0.13 -19.92
C LEU A 321 22.17 -0.80 -19.09
N PRO A 322 22.70 -1.92 -18.56
CA PRO A 322 21.92 -2.91 -17.82
C PRO A 322 21.44 -2.38 -16.46
N PRO A 323 20.26 -2.83 -15.98
CA PRO A 323 19.76 -2.46 -14.65
C PRO A 323 20.71 -2.97 -13.55
N PHE A 324 21.13 -2.07 -12.66
CA PHE A 324 21.98 -2.37 -11.51
C PHE A 324 21.11 -2.48 -10.24
N VAL A 325 21.10 -3.65 -9.61
CA VAL A 325 20.36 -3.90 -8.35
C VAL A 325 21.34 -3.89 -7.19
N PHE A 326 21.13 -2.98 -6.24
CA PHE A 326 21.96 -2.85 -5.04
C PHE A 326 21.16 -3.24 -3.79
N ILE A 327 21.70 -4.19 -3.02
CA ILE A 327 21.16 -4.57 -1.71
C ILE A 327 22.09 -3.97 -0.66
N ARG A 328 21.58 -3.02 0.13
CA ARG A 328 22.37 -2.30 1.13
C ARG A 328 22.72 -3.19 2.32
N SER A 329 23.98 -3.18 2.72
CA SER A 329 24.48 -3.82 3.93
C SER A 329 24.22 -2.96 5.17
N GLU A 330 24.23 -3.56 6.36
CA GLU A 330 24.11 -2.83 7.64
C GLU A 330 25.40 -2.09 8.06
N LEU A 331 26.35 -1.93 7.14
CA LEU A 331 27.63 -1.29 7.39
C LEU A 331 27.47 0.19 7.72
N ARG A 332 28.21 0.62 8.74
CA ARG A 332 28.30 2.03 9.17
C ARG A 332 29.76 2.40 9.35
N LEU A 333 30.03 3.71 9.25
CA LEU A 333 31.34 4.26 9.57
C LEU A 333 31.69 3.99 11.03
N VAL A 334 32.92 3.53 11.27
CA VAL A 334 33.45 3.48 12.64
C VAL A 334 33.69 4.89 13.17
N VAL A 335 33.45 5.05 14.47
CA VAL A 335 33.65 6.33 15.15
C VAL A 335 35.10 6.46 15.57
N ASP A 336 35.76 7.55 15.18
CA ASP A 336 37.08 7.87 15.70
C ASP A 336 37.01 8.18 17.20
N LEU A 337 37.48 7.23 18.02
CA LEU A 337 37.48 7.32 19.47
C LEU A 337 38.47 8.38 20.00
N GLN A 338 39.53 8.69 19.26
CA GLN A 338 40.56 9.63 19.72
C GLN A 338 40.07 11.06 19.62
N ASN A 339 39.35 11.40 18.55
CA ASN A 339 38.86 12.76 18.31
C ASN A 339 37.41 12.99 18.80
N CYS A 340 36.75 11.96 19.33
CA CYS A 340 35.40 12.09 19.86
C CYS A 340 35.39 12.68 21.28
N ALA A 341 35.08 13.97 21.42
CA ALA A 341 34.97 14.66 22.71
C ALA A 341 34.05 13.94 23.72
N LYS A 342 32.96 13.32 23.25
CA LYS A 342 32.05 12.52 24.10
C LYS A 342 32.69 11.23 24.63
N ALA A 343 33.56 10.61 23.84
CA ALA A 343 34.32 9.43 24.26
C ALA A 343 35.45 9.79 25.23
N GLN A 344 36.07 10.96 25.08
CA GLN A 344 37.05 11.46 26.04
C GLN A 344 36.41 11.81 27.40
N ALA A 345 35.20 12.41 27.38
CA ALA A 345 34.50 12.81 28.60
C ALA A 345 33.81 11.67 29.37
N SER A 346 33.52 10.53 28.72
CA SER A 346 32.79 9.41 29.34
C SER A 346 33.40 8.05 29.00
N SER A 347 33.98 7.41 30.01
CA SER A 347 34.54 6.05 29.91
C SER A 347 33.49 4.99 29.54
N ALA A 348 32.24 5.15 30.01
CA ALA A 348 31.14 4.25 29.67
C ALA A 348 30.74 4.39 28.19
N TYR A 349 30.66 5.62 27.67
CA TYR A 349 30.39 5.86 26.25
C TYR A 349 31.55 5.36 25.38
N ALA A 350 32.80 5.62 25.76
CA ALA A 350 33.98 5.11 25.07
C ALA A 350 33.96 3.58 24.95
N ARG A 351 33.58 2.86 26.03
CA ARG A 351 33.47 1.39 26.01
C ARG A 351 32.37 0.91 25.04
N LYS A 352 31.20 1.56 25.04
CA LYS A 352 30.11 1.26 24.10
C LYS A 352 30.53 1.48 22.65
N VAL A 353 31.21 2.58 22.36
CA VAL A 353 31.72 2.90 21.02
C VAL A 353 32.78 1.91 20.58
N ARG A 354 33.72 1.51 21.46
CA ARG A 354 34.72 0.46 21.15
C ARG A 354 34.06 -0.85 20.73
N LEU A 355 33.06 -1.31 21.47
CA LEU A 355 32.32 -2.52 21.14
C LEU A 355 31.60 -2.40 19.78
N SER A 356 30.93 -1.27 19.55
CA SER A 356 30.24 -1.01 18.28
C SER A 356 31.21 -0.93 17.09
N ASN A 357 32.36 -0.28 17.25
CA ASN A 357 33.40 -0.22 16.22
C ASN A 357 33.94 -1.61 15.90
N LEU A 358 34.22 -2.43 16.92
CA LEU A 358 34.69 -3.81 16.71
C LEU A 358 33.68 -4.63 15.89
N GLN A 359 32.39 -4.49 16.19
CA GLN A 359 31.32 -5.14 15.39
C GLN A 359 31.30 -4.64 13.94
N GLN A 360 31.44 -3.32 13.72
CA GLN A 360 31.48 -2.76 12.35
C GLN A 360 32.73 -3.19 11.59
N MET A 361 33.87 -3.37 12.25
CA MET A 361 35.09 -3.90 11.64
C MET A 361 34.94 -5.36 11.23
N ALA A 362 34.38 -6.20 12.10
CA ALA A 362 34.09 -7.59 11.76
C ALA A 362 33.16 -7.69 10.54
N LYS A 363 32.10 -6.87 10.49
CA LYS A 363 31.20 -6.78 9.32
C LYS A 363 31.93 -6.29 8.06
N THR A 364 32.87 -5.34 8.21
CA THR A 364 33.66 -4.81 7.09
C THR A 364 34.59 -5.88 6.51
N VAL A 365 35.23 -6.69 7.35
CA VAL A 365 36.05 -7.83 6.91
C VAL A 365 35.20 -8.88 6.19
N ALA A 366 34.04 -9.24 6.74
CA ALA A 366 33.12 -10.17 6.10
C ALA A 366 32.69 -9.65 4.71
N TYR A 367 32.37 -8.37 4.59
CA TYR A 367 32.01 -7.74 3.32
C TYR A 367 33.12 -7.86 2.26
N ILE A 368 34.37 -7.59 2.62
CA ILE A 368 35.54 -7.71 1.74
C ILE A 368 35.68 -9.14 1.22
N GLN A 369 35.54 -10.13 2.12
CA GLN A 369 35.63 -11.55 1.78
C GLN A 369 34.48 -12.00 0.86
N GLU A 370 33.25 -11.59 1.17
CA GLU A 370 32.06 -11.91 0.35
C GLU A 370 32.14 -11.33 -1.06
N HIS A 371 32.75 -10.15 -1.22
CA HIS A 371 32.89 -9.46 -2.50
C HIS A 371 34.20 -9.78 -3.23
N GLY A 372 35.07 -10.62 -2.65
CA GLY A 372 36.33 -11.05 -3.28
C GLY A 372 37.34 -9.91 -3.48
N TYR A 373 37.38 -8.94 -2.56
CA TYR A 373 38.41 -7.90 -2.59
C TYR A 373 39.67 -8.39 -1.88
N ASP A 374 40.60 -8.98 -2.66
CA ASP A 374 41.82 -9.57 -2.13
C ASP A 374 42.87 -8.51 -1.73
N THR A 375 42.85 -7.33 -2.35
CA THR A 375 43.75 -6.20 -2.05
C THR A 375 43.03 -4.86 -1.91
N GLU A 376 43.70 -3.87 -1.28
CA GLU A 376 43.17 -2.49 -1.20
C GLU A 376 43.05 -1.83 -2.57
N ASP A 377 43.90 -2.20 -3.52
CA ASP A 377 43.86 -1.67 -4.88
C ASP A 377 42.67 -2.23 -5.66
N ASP A 378 42.26 -3.48 -5.42
CA ASP A 378 41.02 -4.04 -5.98
C ASP A 378 39.79 -3.27 -5.50
N LEU A 379 39.75 -2.93 -4.20
CA LEU A 379 38.67 -2.13 -3.61
C LEU A 379 38.68 -0.69 -4.16
N LYS A 380 39.86 -0.08 -4.36
CA LYS A 380 39.99 1.25 -4.99
C LYS A 380 39.53 1.22 -6.44
N ALA A 381 39.91 0.22 -7.21
CA ALA A 381 39.46 0.05 -8.60
C ALA A 381 37.93 -0.12 -8.67
N ALA A 382 37.35 -0.94 -7.79
CA ALA A 382 35.90 -1.11 -7.68
C ALA A 382 35.19 0.22 -7.33
N PHE A 383 35.73 0.99 -6.38
CA PHE A 383 35.20 2.30 -6.02
C PHE A 383 35.27 3.30 -7.18
N SER A 384 36.42 3.44 -7.84
CA SER A 384 36.57 4.33 -9.00
C SER A 384 35.64 3.95 -10.15
N LYS A 385 35.43 2.64 -10.38
CA LYS A 385 34.46 2.14 -11.36
C LYS A 385 33.04 2.52 -10.97
N ALA A 386 32.64 2.33 -9.71
CA ALA A 386 31.33 2.73 -9.22
C ALA A 386 31.10 4.25 -9.34
N GLN A 387 32.11 5.07 -9.03
CA GLN A 387 32.05 6.52 -9.21
C GLN A 387 31.83 6.93 -10.67
N ALA A 388 32.58 6.31 -11.60
CA ALA A 388 32.41 6.56 -13.04
C ALA A 388 31.00 6.20 -13.50
N GLN A 389 30.49 5.03 -13.11
CA GLN A 389 29.14 4.57 -13.44
C GLN A 389 28.05 5.50 -12.87
N THR A 390 28.20 5.95 -11.61
CA THR A 390 27.27 6.93 -11.01
C THR A 390 27.30 8.25 -11.78
N ALA A 391 28.49 8.73 -12.17
CA ALA A 391 28.64 9.98 -12.92
C ALA A 391 28.01 9.90 -14.31
N ASP A 392 28.22 8.81 -15.04
CA ASP A 392 27.64 8.56 -16.35
C ASP A 392 26.12 8.46 -16.29
N MET A 393 25.59 7.71 -15.32
CA MET A 393 24.13 7.60 -15.13
C MET A 393 23.51 8.96 -14.75
N ARG A 394 24.20 9.76 -13.92
CA ARG A 394 23.76 11.12 -13.60
C ARG A 394 23.71 12.02 -14.84
N LYS A 395 24.69 11.90 -15.74
CA LYS A 395 24.72 12.63 -17.01
C LYS A 395 23.57 12.20 -17.92
N ALA A 396 23.32 10.89 -18.04
CA ALA A 396 22.19 10.34 -18.80
C ALA A 396 20.84 10.83 -18.27
N LEU A 397 20.64 10.81 -16.95
CA LEU A 397 19.43 11.31 -16.30
C LEU A 397 19.20 12.80 -16.59
N ARG A 398 20.25 13.62 -16.51
CA ARG A 398 20.16 15.06 -16.85
C ARG A 398 19.78 15.29 -18.32
N SER A 399 20.27 14.46 -19.24
CA SER A 399 19.89 14.54 -20.66
C SER A 399 18.40 14.27 -20.84
N THR A 400 17.90 13.17 -20.28
CA THR A 400 16.48 12.80 -20.39
C THR A 400 15.57 13.82 -19.68
N GLU A 401 16.00 14.41 -18.56
CA GLU A 401 15.27 15.52 -17.92
C GLU A 401 15.23 16.81 -18.75
N LYS A 402 16.23 17.04 -19.59
CA LYS A 402 16.24 18.16 -20.53
C LYS A 402 15.26 17.89 -21.69
N GLU A 403 15.33 16.71 -22.29
CA GLU A 403 14.39 16.26 -23.34
C GLU A 403 12.92 16.33 -22.85
N LEU A 404 12.66 15.89 -21.62
CA LEU A 404 11.32 15.92 -21.03
C LEU A 404 10.81 17.35 -20.81
N ARG A 405 11.69 18.30 -20.45
CA ARG A 405 11.37 19.73 -20.36
C ARG A 405 10.99 20.30 -21.73
N GLU A 406 11.76 19.98 -22.76
CA GLU A 406 11.50 20.41 -24.14
C GLU A 406 10.16 19.86 -24.66
N ILE A 407 9.86 18.57 -24.43
CA ILE A 407 8.58 17.97 -24.82
C ILE A 407 7.40 18.58 -24.05
N ASN A 408 7.53 18.83 -22.74
CA ASN A 408 6.47 19.49 -21.97
C ASN A 408 6.16 20.90 -22.49
N GLU A 409 7.20 21.66 -22.85
CA GLU A 409 7.06 22.98 -23.45
C GLU A 409 6.33 22.90 -24.80
N GLN A 410 6.68 21.92 -25.65
CA GLN A 410 5.96 21.67 -26.91
C GLN A 410 4.49 21.31 -26.66
N ILE A 411 4.18 20.42 -25.70
CA ILE A 411 2.80 20.07 -25.34
C ILE A 411 2.02 21.32 -24.89
N HIS A 412 2.64 22.17 -24.07
CA HIS A 412 2.03 23.40 -23.58
C HIS A 412 1.65 24.33 -24.74
N TYR A 413 2.58 24.63 -25.64
CA TYR A 413 2.31 25.51 -26.78
C TYR A 413 1.39 24.86 -27.82
N THR A 414 1.49 23.55 -28.08
CA THR A 414 0.53 22.85 -28.94
C THR A 414 -0.89 22.91 -28.36
N GLY A 415 -1.03 22.77 -27.04
CA GLY A 415 -2.31 22.95 -26.34
C GLY A 415 -2.88 24.35 -26.51
N GLN A 416 -2.07 25.38 -26.26
CA GLN A 416 -2.47 26.79 -26.45
C GLN A 416 -2.85 27.09 -27.91
N TYR A 417 -2.10 26.56 -28.87
CA TYR A 417 -2.37 26.71 -30.29
C TYR A 417 -3.73 26.10 -30.67
N LEU A 418 -4.00 24.87 -30.24
CA LEU A 418 -5.24 24.17 -30.57
C LEU A 418 -6.47 24.78 -29.88
N ALA A 419 -6.34 25.18 -28.61
CA ALA A 419 -7.43 25.78 -27.84
C ALA A 419 -7.90 27.12 -28.44
N ASN A 420 -6.97 27.97 -28.88
CA ASN A 420 -7.28 29.31 -29.39
C ASN A 420 -7.46 29.38 -30.92
N LYS A 421 -7.35 28.24 -31.62
CA LYS A 421 -7.42 28.18 -33.09
C LYS A 421 -8.77 28.63 -33.66
N SER A 422 -9.87 28.31 -32.98
CA SER A 422 -11.23 28.69 -33.39
C SER A 422 -11.43 30.21 -33.27
N VAL A 423 -11.05 30.79 -32.13
CA VAL A 423 -11.11 32.24 -31.86
C VAL A 423 -10.24 33.01 -32.85
N TYR A 424 -9.03 32.53 -33.13
CA TYR A 424 -8.17 33.16 -34.13
C TYR A 424 -8.73 33.08 -35.55
N ARG A 425 -9.43 31.98 -35.91
CA ARG A 425 -10.16 31.90 -37.20
C ARG A 425 -11.30 32.93 -37.27
N GLN A 426 -12.05 33.11 -36.19
CA GLN A 426 -13.10 34.13 -36.11
C GLN A 426 -12.52 35.55 -36.23
N PHE A 427 -11.38 35.82 -35.60
CA PHE A 427 -10.63 37.07 -35.75
C PHE A 427 -10.26 37.35 -37.21
N LEU A 428 -9.71 36.36 -37.92
CA LEU A 428 -9.35 36.49 -39.35
C LEU A 428 -10.55 36.82 -40.24
N ASN A 429 -11.71 36.24 -39.94
CA ASN A 429 -12.96 36.39 -40.70
C ASN A 429 -13.83 37.57 -40.24
N SER A 430 -13.44 38.26 -39.17
CA SER A 430 -14.23 39.37 -38.61
C SER A 430 -14.18 40.62 -39.49
N LYS A 431 -15.33 41.28 -39.65
CA LYS A 431 -15.43 42.55 -40.40
C LYS A 431 -14.73 43.71 -39.69
N ASN A 432 -14.70 43.70 -38.35
CA ASN A 432 -14.04 44.71 -37.52
C ASN A 432 -12.97 44.09 -36.62
N LYS A 433 -11.78 43.88 -37.20
CA LYS A 433 -10.63 43.24 -36.55
C LYS A 433 -10.14 43.98 -35.30
N LYS A 434 -10.24 45.31 -35.28
CA LYS A 434 -9.75 46.13 -34.15
C LYS A 434 -10.59 45.90 -32.90
N LYS A 435 -11.92 45.90 -33.05
CA LYS A 435 -12.86 45.62 -31.94
C LYS A 435 -12.74 44.17 -31.47
N PHE A 436 -12.71 43.21 -32.39
CA PHE A 436 -12.55 41.79 -32.06
C PHE A 436 -11.24 41.50 -31.31
N ARG A 437 -10.14 42.18 -31.68
CA ARG A 437 -8.86 42.04 -30.99
C ARG A 437 -8.89 42.61 -29.57
N GLN A 438 -9.66 43.65 -29.30
CA GLN A 438 -9.83 44.19 -27.95
C GLN A 438 -10.66 43.24 -27.08
N GLU A 439 -11.69 42.61 -27.63
CA GLU A 439 -12.57 41.67 -26.91
C GLU A 439 -11.89 40.32 -26.62
N HIS A 440 -11.02 39.84 -27.52
CA HIS A 440 -10.33 38.54 -27.43
C HIS A 440 -8.80 38.66 -27.39
N GLN A 441 -8.30 39.73 -26.75
CA GLN A 441 -6.87 40.07 -26.76
C GLN A 441 -6.00 38.93 -26.23
N THR A 442 -6.44 38.27 -25.15
CA THR A 442 -5.72 37.19 -24.49
C THR A 442 -5.56 35.96 -25.37
N GLU A 443 -6.64 35.49 -25.98
CA GLU A 443 -6.71 34.29 -26.80
C GLU A 443 -5.91 34.46 -28.10
N ILE A 444 -5.98 35.66 -28.70
CA ILE A 444 -5.21 36.00 -29.90
C ILE A 444 -3.71 36.04 -29.56
N THR A 445 -3.33 36.65 -28.44
CA THR A 445 -1.92 36.72 -28.01
C THR A 445 -1.37 35.33 -27.69
N LEU A 446 -2.14 34.48 -27.00
CA LEU A 446 -1.77 33.09 -26.71
C LEU A 446 -1.63 32.25 -27.98
N TYR A 447 -2.50 32.45 -28.98
CA TYR A 447 -2.37 31.76 -30.27
C TYR A 447 -1.11 32.22 -31.04
N GLU A 448 -0.86 33.53 -31.11
CA GLU A 448 0.28 34.09 -31.84
C GLU A 448 1.62 33.68 -31.22
N THR A 449 1.72 33.72 -29.90
CA THR A 449 2.90 33.28 -29.15
C THR A 449 3.16 31.78 -29.34
N ALA A 450 2.14 30.94 -29.16
CA ALA A 450 2.25 29.49 -29.38
C ALA A 450 2.65 29.16 -30.82
N ARG A 451 2.06 29.85 -31.81
CA ARG A 451 2.41 29.67 -33.22
C ARG A 451 3.85 30.06 -33.53
N LYS A 452 4.36 31.13 -32.92
CA LYS A 452 5.75 31.57 -33.09
C LYS A 452 6.73 30.52 -32.54
N VAL A 453 6.54 30.10 -31.29
CA VAL A 453 7.42 29.11 -30.63
C VAL A 453 7.42 27.76 -31.35
N LEU A 454 6.24 27.28 -31.78
CA LEU A 454 6.15 26.01 -32.51
C LEU A 454 6.81 26.09 -33.90
N LYS A 455 6.76 27.25 -34.57
CA LYS A 455 7.43 27.46 -35.86
C LYS A 455 8.95 27.50 -35.75
N GLU A 456 9.48 28.17 -34.74
CA GLU A 456 10.93 28.27 -34.50
C GLU A 456 11.57 26.89 -34.24
N ARG A 457 10.78 25.91 -33.79
CA ARG A 457 11.24 24.55 -33.46
C ARG A 457 10.93 23.49 -34.52
N SER A 458 10.27 23.82 -35.63
CA SER A 458 9.85 22.86 -36.66
C SER A 458 10.63 23.08 -37.96
N GLU A 459 11.54 22.16 -38.31
CA GLU A 459 12.36 22.25 -39.55
C GLU A 459 11.49 22.20 -40.83
N ASP A 460 10.40 21.41 -40.81
CA ASP A 460 9.49 21.22 -41.95
C ASP A 460 8.26 22.16 -41.94
N GLY A 461 8.16 23.08 -40.98
CA GLY A 461 6.98 23.94 -40.79
C GLY A 461 5.68 23.21 -40.40
N LYS A 462 5.74 21.89 -40.18
CA LYS A 462 4.62 21.05 -39.73
C LYS A 462 4.50 21.11 -38.21
N LEU A 463 3.30 21.37 -37.72
CA LEU A 463 3.03 21.43 -36.28
C LEU A 463 3.10 20.04 -35.64
N PRO A 464 3.69 19.90 -34.44
CA PRO A 464 3.71 18.65 -33.71
C PRO A 464 2.31 18.10 -33.43
N SER A 465 2.14 16.78 -33.57
CA SER A 465 0.91 16.10 -33.18
C SER A 465 0.83 15.92 -31.67
N MET A 466 -0.22 16.44 -31.03
CA MET A 466 -0.48 16.29 -29.59
C MET A 466 -0.46 14.82 -29.13
N LYS A 467 -0.91 13.90 -29.98
CA LYS A 467 -0.90 12.46 -29.67
C LYS A 467 0.54 11.92 -29.60
N LEU A 468 1.39 12.31 -30.55
CA LEU A 468 2.80 11.89 -30.60
C LEU A 468 3.61 12.49 -29.45
N LEU A 469 3.40 13.78 -29.15
CA LEU A 469 4.08 14.44 -28.03
C LEU A 469 3.75 13.79 -26.68
N LYS A 470 2.48 13.41 -26.45
CA LYS A 470 2.08 12.70 -25.22
C LYS A 470 2.71 11.31 -25.13
N ALA A 471 2.78 10.57 -26.24
CA ALA A 471 3.43 9.27 -26.29
C ALA A 471 4.94 9.38 -26.01
N GLU A 472 5.62 10.37 -26.60
CA GLU A 472 7.05 10.60 -26.37
C GLU A 472 7.32 11.03 -24.92
N LYS A 473 6.47 11.88 -24.34
CA LYS A 473 6.53 12.23 -22.91
C LYS A 473 6.43 10.99 -22.03
N GLU A 474 5.52 10.07 -22.32
CA GLU A 474 5.34 8.84 -21.56
C GLU A 474 6.60 7.96 -21.63
N LYS A 475 7.16 7.80 -22.84
CA LYS A 475 8.42 7.08 -23.06
C LYS A 475 9.60 7.70 -22.30
N LEU A 476 9.79 9.02 -22.38
CA LEU A 476 10.84 9.73 -21.65
C LEU A 476 10.65 9.67 -20.14
N THR A 477 9.40 9.70 -19.66
CA THR A 477 9.08 9.54 -18.23
C THR A 477 9.45 8.14 -17.74
N ALA A 478 9.11 7.10 -18.50
CA ALA A 478 9.51 5.72 -18.18
C ALA A 478 11.04 5.56 -18.16
N ARG A 479 11.73 6.12 -19.17
CA ARG A 479 13.21 6.13 -19.23
C ARG A 479 13.82 6.84 -18.03
N LYS A 480 13.31 8.02 -17.67
CA LYS A 480 13.76 8.79 -16.49
C LYS A 480 13.62 7.97 -15.21
N ASN A 481 12.48 7.31 -15.00
CA ASN A 481 12.23 6.54 -13.79
C ASN A 481 13.22 5.37 -13.67
N SER A 482 13.43 4.63 -14.75
CA SER A 482 14.41 3.52 -14.81
C SER A 482 15.86 4.01 -14.55
N GLN A 483 16.26 5.11 -15.19
CA GLN A 483 17.59 5.72 -14.97
C GLN A 483 17.75 6.22 -13.53
N TYR A 484 16.69 6.77 -12.94
CA TYR A 484 16.70 7.27 -11.56
C TYR A 484 16.88 6.13 -10.55
N GLU A 485 16.16 5.01 -10.72
CA GLU A 485 16.33 3.81 -9.89
C GLU A 485 17.76 3.27 -9.98
N THR A 486 18.28 3.14 -11.21
CA THR A 486 19.65 2.69 -11.45
C THR A 486 20.68 3.63 -10.81
N TYR A 487 20.48 4.96 -10.93
CA TYR A 487 21.32 5.96 -10.28
C TYR A 487 21.30 5.85 -8.75
N GLN A 488 20.13 5.63 -8.14
CA GLN A 488 20.02 5.48 -6.68
C GLN A 488 20.76 4.24 -6.19
N ASN A 489 20.66 3.13 -6.93
CA ASN A 489 21.37 1.90 -6.61
C ASN A 489 22.88 2.07 -6.74
N LEU A 490 23.36 2.64 -7.85
CA LEU A 490 24.80 2.91 -8.07
C LEU A 490 25.36 3.86 -7.00
N ARG A 491 24.63 4.93 -6.66
CA ARG A 491 25.02 5.86 -5.60
C ARG A 491 25.02 5.21 -4.21
N GLY A 492 24.10 4.28 -3.96
CA GLY A 492 24.06 3.48 -2.74
C GLY A 492 25.31 2.61 -2.62
N TYR A 493 25.65 1.90 -3.70
CA TYR A 493 26.84 1.06 -3.78
C TYR A 493 28.14 1.85 -3.66
N GLU A 494 28.26 2.99 -4.35
CA GLU A 494 29.38 3.92 -4.23
C GLU A 494 29.60 4.36 -2.77
N LYS A 495 28.52 4.72 -2.05
CA LYS A 495 28.59 5.10 -0.63
C LYS A 495 29.00 3.95 0.28
N GLU A 496 28.56 2.73 -0.03
CA GLU A 496 28.94 1.54 0.73
C GLU A 496 30.42 1.23 0.56
N LEU A 497 30.92 1.23 -0.68
CA LEU A 497 32.35 1.09 -0.97
C LEU A 497 33.18 2.19 -0.29
N HIS A 498 32.71 3.44 -0.29
CA HIS A 498 33.36 4.53 0.44
C HIS A 498 33.40 4.27 1.96
N THR A 499 32.32 3.73 2.54
CA THR A 499 32.25 3.36 3.96
C THR A 499 33.26 2.27 4.28
N VAL A 500 33.35 1.23 3.44
CA VAL A 500 34.31 0.13 3.55
C VAL A 500 35.75 0.65 3.47
N GLN A 501 36.06 1.47 2.47
CA GLN A 501 37.39 2.10 2.33
C GLN A 501 37.77 2.91 3.57
N THR A 502 36.85 3.74 4.07
CA THR A 502 37.09 4.60 5.24
C THR A 502 37.31 3.76 6.50
N ASN A 503 36.50 2.71 6.68
CA ASN A 503 36.64 1.75 7.77
C ASN A 503 37.99 1.02 7.75
N ILE A 504 38.44 0.55 6.57
CA ILE A 504 39.76 -0.09 6.40
C ILE A 504 40.87 0.91 6.69
N ALA A 505 40.80 2.13 6.16
CA ALA A 505 41.80 3.16 6.40
C ALA A 505 41.94 3.50 7.90
N THR A 506 40.80 3.57 8.60
CA THR A 506 40.76 3.80 10.06
C THR A 506 41.38 2.61 10.81
N PHE A 507 41.06 1.38 10.43
CA PHE A 507 41.60 0.15 11.05
C PHE A 507 43.11 -0.02 10.85
N LEU A 508 43.59 0.18 9.63
CA LEU A 508 45.02 0.11 9.28
C LEU A 508 45.81 1.31 9.82
N GLY A 509 45.15 2.28 10.47
CA GLY A 509 45.78 3.46 11.03
C GLY A 509 46.35 4.41 9.98
N LYS A 510 45.88 4.36 8.73
CA LYS A 510 46.43 5.15 7.61
C LYS A 510 46.12 6.65 7.72
N ASP A 511 45.09 7.03 8.46
CA ASP A 511 44.83 8.43 8.84
C ASP A 511 45.88 8.97 9.82
N ARG A 512 46.56 8.11 10.59
CA ARG A 512 47.67 8.52 11.48
C ARG A 512 48.98 8.76 10.73
N SER A 513 49.23 8.07 9.62
CA SER A 513 50.45 8.27 8.82
C SER A 513 50.50 9.64 8.14
N ARG A 514 49.37 10.15 7.63
CA ARG A 514 49.31 11.49 7.01
C ARG A 514 49.48 12.63 8.02
N GLN A 515 48.93 12.48 9.23
CA GLN A 515 49.12 13.47 10.31
C GLN A 515 50.56 13.44 10.87
N ASN A 516 51.16 12.26 11.06
CA ASN A 516 52.54 12.14 11.54
C ASN A 516 53.59 12.56 10.50
N GLU A 517 53.32 12.44 9.19
CA GLU A 517 54.19 12.97 8.13
C GLU A 517 54.14 14.51 8.07
N GLN A 518 52.95 15.12 8.19
CA GLN A 518 52.81 16.58 8.28
C GLN A 518 53.44 17.17 9.56
N GLU A 519 53.35 16.48 10.70
CA GLU A 519 54.03 16.91 11.94
C GLU A 519 55.55 16.72 11.87
N LYS A 520 56.05 15.71 11.16
CA LYS A 520 57.50 15.52 10.96
C LYS A 520 58.11 16.50 9.95
N ASP A 521 57.38 16.88 8.91
CA ASP A 521 57.82 17.90 7.95
C ASP A 521 57.79 19.31 8.55
N ASN A 522 56.82 19.61 9.43
CA ASN A 522 56.79 20.86 10.20
C ASN A 522 57.81 20.91 11.35
N ALA A 523 58.38 19.77 11.77
CA ALA A 523 59.45 19.71 12.76
C ALA A 523 60.86 19.65 12.13
N ARG A 524 60.95 19.58 10.80
CA ARG A 524 62.21 19.57 10.03
C ARG A 524 62.43 20.84 9.19
N SER A 525 61.44 21.74 9.12
CA SER A 525 61.61 23.15 8.73
C SER A 525 61.75 24.02 9.96
#